data_AF-A0A6N7JPX0-F1
#
_entry.id   AF-A0A6N7JPX0-F1
#
_cell.length_a   1.000
_cell.length_b   1.000
_cell.length_c   1.000
_cell.angle_alpha   90.00
_cell.angle_beta   90.00
_cell.angle_gamma   90.00
#
_symmetry.space_group_name_H-M   'P 1'
#
loop_
_entity.id
_entity.type
_entity.pdbx_description
1 polymer ?
#
loop_
_entity_poly.entity_id
_entity_poly.type
_entity_poly.pdbx_seq_one_letter_code
_entity_poly.pdbx_strand_id
1 'polypeptide(L)'
;MDSPVAVDLVFVMDADALQGVANLSASQWFKDKGQLLLAYPTGLRVRSFELVPRRSLAYPLASADEGVAALVFAHYPTPGTHRARVDRLKSVNVRLGRNAFTIEPGQ
;
A
#
# COMPACT_ATOMS: atom_id res chain seq x y z
N MET A 1 -5.16 -7.84 -22.54
CA MET A 1 -5.52 -8.59 -21.32
C MET A 1 -5.18 -7.71 -20.13
N ASP A 2 -6.06 -7.60 -19.14
CA ASP A 2 -5.78 -6.83 -17.93
C ASP A 2 -4.94 -7.72 -16.99
N SER A 3 -3.67 -7.37 -16.80
CA SER A 3 -2.78 -8.09 -15.87
C SER A 3 -3.15 -7.76 -14.42
N PRO A 4 -3.09 -8.74 -13.49
CA PRO A 4 -3.22 -8.47 -12.07
C PRO A 4 -2.16 -7.46 -11.61
N VAL A 5 -2.58 -6.54 -10.75
CA VAL A 5 -1.72 -5.56 -10.10
C VAL A 5 -1.56 -5.99 -8.65
N ALA A 6 -0.30 -6.16 -8.22
CA ALA A 6 0.01 -6.41 -6.81
C ALA A 6 -0.23 -5.12 -6.01
N VAL A 7 -0.99 -5.23 -4.93
CA VAL A 7 -1.31 -4.12 -4.03
C VAL A 7 -0.89 -4.52 -2.63
N ASP A 8 -0.04 -3.70 -2.03
CA ASP A 8 0.35 -3.83 -0.64
C ASP A 8 -0.24 -2.69 0.17
N LEU A 9 -1.01 -3.05 1.20
CA LEU A 9 -1.35 -2.15 2.29
C LEU A 9 -0.30 -2.33 3.38
N VAL A 10 0.43 -1.27 3.65
CA VAL A 10 1.59 -1.24 4.55
C VAL A 10 1.25 -0.37 5.74
N PHE A 11 1.11 -1.01 6.89
CA PHE A 11 0.98 -0.32 8.17
C PHE A 11 2.37 -0.14 8.76
N VAL A 12 2.66 1.10 9.15
CA VAL A 12 3.96 1.52 9.65
C VAL A 12 3.84 1.77 11.14
N MET A 13 4.58 1.03 11.95
CA MET A 13 4.39 0.96 13.40
C MET A 13 5.16 2.05 14.16
N ASP A 14 6.24 2.58 13.57
CA ASP A 14 7.10 3.59 14.19
C ASP A 14 7.62 4.62 13.17
N ALA A 15 8.23 5.69 13.69
CA ALA A 15 8.67 6.82 12.87
C ALA A 15 9.91 6.51 12.00
N ASP A 16 10.77 5.58 12.42
CA ASP A 16 11.99 5.22 11.68
C ASP A 16 11.63 4.42 10.43
N ALA A 17 10.78 3.41 10.58
CA ALA A 17 10.20 2.68 9.46
C ALA A 17 9.46 3.61 8.49
N LEU A 18 8.75 4.63 9.01
CA LEU A 18 8.07 5.61 8.17
C LEU A 18 9.04 6.41 7.31
N GLN A 19 10.16 6.87 7.87
CA GLN A 19 11.18 7.58 7.11
C GLN A 19 11.76 6.71 5.99
N GLY A 20 11.93 5.41 6.24
CA GLY A 20 12.42 4.44 5.26
C GLY A 20 11.48 4.20 4.08
N VAL A 21 10.16 4.28 4.27
CA VAL A 21 9.17 3.89 3.24
C VAL A 21 8.34 5.04 2.66
N ALA A 22 8.26 6.19 3.35
CA ALA A 22 7.34 7.27 3.02
C ALA A 22 7.58 7.92 1.66
N ASN A 23 8.80 7.81 1.10
CA ASN A 23 9.17 8.44 -0.17
C ASN A 23 9.33 7.45 -1.33
N LEU A 24 9.15 6.15 -1.08
CA LEU A 24 9.28 5.13 -2.12
C LEU A 24 8.15 5.21 -3.14
N SER A 25 8.47 5.01 -4.41
CA SER A 25 7.49 4.58 -5.41
C SER A 25 7.07 3.13 -5.17
N ALA A 26 5.95 2.70 -5.75
CA ALA A 26 5.55 1.29 -5.70
C ALA A 26 6.61 0.36 -6.28
N SER A 27 7.22 0.70 -7.41
CA SER A 27 8.28 -0.14 -8.00
C SER A 27 9.48 -0.31 -7.07
N GLN A 28 9.88 0.76 -6.36
CA GLN A 28 10.95 0.65 -5.35
C GLN A 28 10.50 -0.19 -4.16
N TRP A 29 9.30 0.05 -3.62
CA TRP A 29 8.74 -0.77 -2.54
C TRP A 29 8.75 -2.26 -2.90
N PHE A 30 8.18 -2.65 -4.04
CA PHE A 30 8.10 -4.06 -4.44
C PHE A 30 9.46 -4.69 -4.76
N LYS A 31 10.42 -3.90 -5.24
CA LYS A 31 11.80 -4.35 -5.45
C LYS A 31 12.51 -4.65 -4.13
N ASP A 32 12.37 -3.75 -3.16
CA ASP A 32 13.16 -3.78 -1.92
C ASP A 32 12.40 -4.35 -0.71
N LYS A 33 11.11 -4.70 -0.87
CA LYS A 33 10.18 -5.18 0.18
C LYS A 33 10.83 -6.21 1.11
N GLY A 34 11.49 -7.22 0.57
CA GLY A 34 12.12 -8.27 1.38
C GLY A 34 13.20 -7.73 2.31
N GLN A 35 14.05 -6.83 1.82
CA GLN A 35 15.09 -6.19 2.63
C GLN A 35 14.50 -5.22 3.65
N LEU A 36 13.47 -4.45 3.28
CA LEU A 36 12.78 -3.53 4.19
C LEU A 36 12.09 -4.28 5.35
N LEU A 37 11.47 -5.43 5.09
CA LEU A 37 10.86 -6.25 6.15
C LEU A 37 11.91 -6.86 7.10
N LEU A 38 13.13 -7.15 6.61
CA LEU A 38 14.24 -7.59 7.46
C LEU A 38 14.83 -6.44 8.27
N ALA A 39 14.90 -5.23 7.69
CA ALA A 39 15.37 -4.03 8.37
C ALA A 39 14.39 -3.55 9.46
N TYR A 40 13.08 -3.73 9.24
CA TYR A 40 12.01 -3.26 10.12
C TYR A 40 11.07 -4.41 10.54
N PRO A 41 11.56 -5.45 11.23
CA PRO A 41 10.80 -6.69 11.48
C PRO A 41 9.52 -6.48 12.30
N THR A 42 9.50 -5.46 13.17
CA THR A 42 8.31 -5.03 13.92
C THR A 42 7.77 -3.67 13.46
N GLY A 43 8.54 -2.95 12.63
CA GLY A 43 8.21 -1.60 12.17
C GLY A 43 7.23 -1.57 11.00
N LEU A 44 7.08 -2.68 10.27
CA LEU A 44 6.20 -2.81 9.12
C LEU A 44 5.29 -4.03 9.26
N ARG A 45 3.99 -3.83 9.02
CA ARG A 45 3.03 -4.91 8.80
C ARG A 45 2.41 -4.75 7.43
N VAL A 46 2.39 -5.83 6.65
CA VAL A 46 1.93 -5.79 5.26
C VAL A 46 0.73 -6.71 5.07
N ARG A 47 -0.24 -6.24 4.30
CA ARG A 47 -1.31 -7.04 3.71
C ARG A 47 -1.17 -6.95 2.19
N SER A 48 -0.99 -8.10 1.56
CA SER A 48 -0.75 -8.20 0.11
C SER A 48 -1.97 -8.76 -0.60
N PHE A 49 -2.30 -8.16 -1.73
CA PHE A 49 -3.44 -8.52 -2.57
C PHE A 49 -3.03 -8.50 -4.03
N GLU A 50 -3.63 -9.38 -4.84
CA GLU A 50 -3.57 -9.27 -6.30
C GLU A 50 -4.95 -8.85 -6.81
N LEU A 51 -5.00 -7.69 -7.47
CA LEU A 51 -6.25 -7.11 -7.94
C LEU A 51 -6.22 -6.95 -9.46
N VAL A 52 -7.27 -7.39 -10.14
CA VAL A 52 -7.44 -7.13 -11.56
C VAL A 52 -7.97 -5.70 -11.76
N PRO A 53 -7.47 -4.93 -12.73
CA PRO A 53 -8.03 -3.62 -13.09
C PRO A 53 -9.56 -3.62 -13.18
N ARG A 54 -10.20 -2.52 -12.77
CA ARG A 54 -11.66 -2.35 -12.60
C ARG A 54 -12.28 -3.06 -11.40
N ARG A 55 -11.49 -3.80 -10.61
CA ARG A 55 -11.91 -4.25 -9.28
C ARG A 55 -11.54 -3.22 -8.22
N SER A 56 -12.28 -3.30 -7.13
CA SER A 56 -12.11 -2.50 -5.93
C SER A 56 -11.83 -3.41 -4.74
N LEU A 57 -10.94 -2.97 -3.85
CA LEU A 57 -10.67 -3.61 -2.56
C LEU A 57 -11.14 -2.68 -1.45
N ALA A 58 -12.13 -3.12 -0.68
CA ALA A 58 -12.50 -2.46 0.58
C ALA A 58 -11.72 -3.09 1.74
N TYR A 59 -11.06 -2.27 2.55
CA TYR A 59 -10.31 -2.71 3.71
C TYR A 59 -10.55 -1.78 4.91
N PRO A 60 -11.00 -2.29 6.07
CA PRO A 60 -11.12 -1.48 7.28
C PRO A 60 -9.71 -1.21 7.86
N LEU A 61 -9.35 0.05 8.06
CA LEU A 61 -8.06 0.44 8.65
C LEU A 61 -8.06 0.41 10.18
N ALA A 62 -9.24 0.49 10.80
CA ALA A 62 -9.42 0.43 12.25
C ALA A 62 -9.22 -0.99 12.86
N SER A 63 -8.50 -1.87 12.18
CA SER A 63 -8.18 -3.22 12.65
C SER A 63 -6.91 -3.24 13.52
N ALA A 64 -6.57 -4.40 14.08
CA ALA A 64 -5.41 -4.61 14.99
C ALA A 64 -4.00 -4.28 14.42
N ASP A 65 -3.94 -3.69 13.23
CA ASP A 65 -2.72 -3.28 12.52
C ASP A 65 -2.53 -1.77 12.50
N GLU A 66 -3.17 -1.04 13.42
CA GLU A 66 -2.94 0.40 13.59
C GLU A 66 -1.47 0.69 13.94
N GLY A 67 -0.88 1.61 13.19
CA GLY A 67 0.45 2.16 13.42
C GLY A 67 0.46 3.66 13.22
N VAL A 68 1.64 4.28 13.22
CA VAL A 68 1.81 5.74 13.01
C VAL A 68 1.47 6.20 11.58
N ALA A 69 1.39 5.27 10.62
CA ALA A 69 0.93 5.55 9.26
C ALA A 69 0.40 4.29 8.57
N ALA A 70 -0.35 4.50 7.49
CA ALA A 70 -0.76 3.44 6.57
C ALA A 70 -0.57 3.92 5.13
N LEU A 71 0.07 3.10 4.31
CA LEU A 71 0.39 3.39 2.92
C LEU A 71 -0.18 2.29 2.03
N VAL A 72 -0.71 2.67 0.88
CA VAL A 72 -1.05 1.73 -0.20
C VAL A 72 -0.02 1.89 -1.30
N PHE A 73 0.57 0.78 -1.75
CA PHE A 73 1.42 0.71 -2.93
C PHE A 73 0.78 -0.20 -3.98
N ALA A 74 0.66 0.26 -5.22
CA ALA A 74 0.11 -0.52 -6.33
C ALA A 74 1.16 -0.69 -7.45
N HIS A 75 1.54 -1.93 -7.74
CA HIS A 75 2.64 -2.24 -8.65
C HIS A 75 2.24 -2.20 -10.12
N TYR A 76 1.93 -1.01 -10.62
CA TYR A 76 1.75 -0.82 -12.05
C TYR A 76 3.09 -0.89 -12.80
N PRO A 77 3.11 -1.44 -14.02
CA PRO A 77 4.32 -1.46 -14.87
C PRO A 77 4.64 -0.09 -15.47
N THR A 78 3.69 0.85 -15.41
CA THR A 78 3.89 2.23 -15.88
C THR A 78 4.76 3.02 -14.89
N PRO A 79 5.51 4.03 -15.35
CA PRO A 79 6.22 4.93 -14.45
C PRO A 79 5.24 5.72 -13.56
N GLY A 80 5.62 5.95 -12.31
CA GLY A 80 4.85 6.76 -11.37
C GLY A 80 5.06 6.36 -9.91
N THR A 81 4.70 7.24 -8.98
CA THR A 81 4.82 6.95 -7.54
C THR A 81 3.93 5.77 -7.13
N HIS A 82 2.70 5.70 -7.66
CA HIS A 82 1.71 4.67 -7.37
C HIS A 82 1.61 4.31 -5.87
N ARG A 83 1.62 5.35 -5.03
CA ARG A 83 1.47 5.26 -3.58
C ARG A 83 0.44 6.26 -3.08
N ALA A 84 -0.31 5.88 -2.06
CA ALA A 84 -1.18 6.80 -1.33
C ALA A 84 -1.01 6.61 0.19
N ARG A 85 -1.17 7.70 0.95
CA ARG A 85 -1.20 7.67 2.41
C ARG A 85 -2.65 7.66 2.87
N VAL A 86 -3.00 6.73 3.76
CA VAL A 86 -4.41 6.40 4.08
C VAL A 86 -4.74 6.37 5.57
N ASP A 87 -3.76 6.58 6.46
CA ASP A 87 -3.94 6.57 7.93
C ASP A 87 -4.95 7.59 8.48
N ARG A 88 -5.38 8.56 7.68
CA ARG A 88 -6.45 9.50 8.07
C ARG A 88 -7.86 8.94 7.88
N LEU A 89 -7.99 7.75 7.31
CA LEU A 89 -9.26 7.11 6.99
C LEU A 89 -9.51 5.94 7.97
N LYS A 90 -10.78 5.71 8.32
CA LYS A 90 -11.17 4.54 9.13
C LYS A 90 -11.24 3.25 8.29
N SER A 91 -11.44 3.41 7.00
CA SER A 91 -11.54 2.35 6.00
C SER A 91 -11.17 2.93 4.64
N VAL A 92 -10.65 2.07 3.76
CA VAL A 92 -10.26 2.45 2.40
C VAL A 92 -10.97 1.59 1.38
N ASN A 93 -11.32 2.21 0.27
CA ASN A 93 -11.66 1.53 -0.97
C ASN A 93 -10.59 1.86 -2.02
N VAL A 94 -9.78 0.86 -2.36
CA VAL A 94 -8.74 0.96 -3.41
C VAL A 94 -9.37 0.52 -4.73
N ARG A 95 -9.56 1.46 -5.66
CA ARG A 95 -10.08 1.16 -7.00
C ARG A 95 -8.97 1.21 -8.04
N LEU A 96 -8.77 0.11 -8.75
CA LEU A 96 -7.75 0.03 -9.79
C LEU A 96 -8.28 0.52 -11.15
N GLY A 97 -7.57 1.48 -11.72
CA GLY A 97 -7.63 1.82 -13.14
C GLY A 97 -6.61 1.02 -13.95
N ARG A 98 -6.43 1.40 -15.22
CA ARG A 98 -5.49 0.73 -16.14
C ARG A 98 -4.02 0.95 -15.80
N ASN A 99 -3.67 2.14 -15.32
CA ASN A 99 -2.28 2.57 -15.07
C ASN A 99 -2.14 3.41 -13.79
N ALA A 100 -3.22 3.61 -13.06
CA ALA A 100 -3.28 4.38 -11.83
C ALA A 100 -4.44 3.85 -10.98
N PHE A 101 -4.44 4.17 -9.69
CA PHE A 101 -5.51 3.82 -8.77
C PHE A 101 -6.03 5.05 -8.03
N THR A 102 -7.21 4.92 -7.44
CA THR A 102 -7.82 5.94 -6.58
C THR A 102 -8.10 5.35 -5.21
N ILE A 103 -7.96 6.17 -4.17
CA ILE A 103 -8.42 5.87 -2.82
C ILE A 103 -9.69 6.64 -2.56
N GLU A 104 -10.73 5.92 -2.14
CA GLU A 104 -11.97 6.49 -1.62
C GLU A 104 -12.12 6.08 -0.15
N PRO A 105 -12.70 6.92 0.73
CA PRO A 105 -13.09 6.47 2.07
C PRO A 105 -14.05 5.29 1.97
N GLY A 106 -13.86 4.24 2.77
CA GLY A 106 -14.88 3.19 2.88
C GLY A 106 -16.12 3.72 3.59
N GLN A 107 -17.30 3.20 3.23
CA GLN A 107 -18.55 3.47 3.95
C GLN A 107 -18.56 2.86 5.35
#